data_AF-A0A2X1RKT2-F1
#
_entry.id   AF-A0A2X1RKT2-F1
#
_cell.length_a   1.000
_cell.length_b   1.000
_cell.length_c   1.000
_cell.angle_alpha   90.00
_cell.angle_beta   90.00
_cell.angle_gamma   90.00
#
_symmetry.space_group_name_H-M   'P 1'
#
loop_
_entity.id
_entity.type
_entity.pdbx_description
1 polymer ?
#
loop_
_entity_poly.entity_id
_entity_poly.type
_entity_poly.pdbx_seq_one_letter_code
_entity_poly.pdbx_strand_id
1 'polypeptide(L)'
;MTRSKPEMLIELFRIEVPEIGEEMIEIRGAARDAGSRAKIAVKSNDKRIDPVGACVGMRGARVQAITNELGGERVDIVLWDDNPAQFVINAMAPADVSSIIVDEDNHSMDIAVEADNLAQAIGRNGQNVRLATQLTGWTLNVMTTDELNAKHQAEDNKVLNLFINALELDEEFAQILVEEGFTSLEEIAYVPMNELTAIDGLEDEDLVEELQTRAKNAITAAAVAEEEALKKANVEDRLLNLEGMNRHVAIKLAEKQITTLEELAEQGVDDLTDIEELTAEQAADLIMAARNICWFGEE
;
A
#
# COMPACT_ATOMS: atom_id res chain seq x y z
N MET A 1 27.87 -8.01 16.02
CA MET A 1 27.48 -7.10 14.92
C MET A 1 27.65 -7.88 13.62
N THR A 2 26.59 -8.06 12.84
CA THR A 2 26.67 -8.79 11.55
C THR A 2 27.05 -7.81 10.45
N ARG A 3 27.92 -8.20 9.51
CA ARG A 3 28.29 -7.34 8.37
C ARG A 3 27.20 -7.26 7.29
N SER A 4 26.15 -8.05 7.42
CA SER A 4 25.02 -8.14 6.47
C SER A 4 23.90 -7.14 6.75
N LYS A 5 23.90 -6.53 7.92
CA LYS A 5 22.83 -5.65 8.39
C LYS A 5 22.92 -4.24 7.76
N PRO A 6 21.79 -3.53 7.52
CA PRO A 6 21.78 -2.14 7.04
C PRO A 6 22.56 -1.18 7.94
N GLU A 7 22.61 -1.43 9.24
CA GLU A 7 23.32 -0.62 10.24
C GLU A 7 24.83 -0.54 9.95
N MET A 8 25.42 -1.56 9.30
CA MET A 8 26.80 -1.49 8.84
C MET A 8 27.00 -0.38 7.80
N LEU A 9 26.05 -0.20 6.88
CA LEU A 9 26.10 0.85 5.85
C LEU A 9 26.04 2.24 6.52
N ILE A 10 25.11 2.41 7.47
CA ILE A 10 24.91 3.65 8.21
C ILE A 10 26.20 4.07 8.92
N GLU A 11 26.84 3.14 9.62
CA GLU A 11 28.09 3.43 10.34
C GLU A 11 29.27 3.72 9.41
N LEU A 12 29.34 3.08 8.23
CA LEU A 12 30.35 3.43 7.22
C LEU A 12 30.15 4.85 6.69
N PHE A 13 28.91 5.27 6.42
CA PHE A 13 28.61 6.65 6.03
C PHE A 13 28.96 7.64 7.14
N ARG A 14 28.69 7.30 8.40
CA ARG A 14 29.05 8.15 9.55
C ARG A 14 30.57 8.37 9.68
N ILE A 15 31.38 7.37 9.31
CA ILE A 15 32.85 7.46 9.31
C ILE A 15 33.37 8.24 8.09
N GLU A 16 32.82 7.97 6.91
CA GLU A 16 33.31 8.50 5.63
C GLU A 16 32.85 9.94 5.35
N VAL A 17 31.70 10.36 5.91
CA VAL A 17 31.08 11.66 5.66
C VAL A 17 31.08 12.50 6.95
N PRO A 18 32.04 13.44 7.12
CA PRO A 18 32.12 14.29 8.30
C PRO A 18 30.82 15.05 8.60
N GLU A 19 30.12 15.47 7.56
CA GLU A 19 28.86 16.21 7.66
C GLU A 19 27.75 15.41 8.38
N ILE A 20 27.82 14.07 8.38
CA ILE A 20 26.91 13.19 9.13
C ILE A 20 27.32 13.11 10.60
N GLY A 21 28.62 13.07 10.89
CA GLY A 21 29.15 13.09 12.26
C GLY A 21 28.94 14.43 12.98
N GLU A 22 28.89 15.53 12.22
CA GLU A 22 28.61 16.89 12.69
C GLU A 22 27.12 17.23 12.71
N GLU A 23 26.23 16.26 12.46
CA GLU A 23 24.76 16.41 12.45
C GLU A 23 24.22 17.43 11.42
N MET A 24 25.03 17.84 10.44
CA MET A 24 24.59 18.68 9.32
C MET A 24 23.75 17.89 8.30
N ILE A 25 24.03 16.60 8.16
CA ILE A 25 23.28 15.65 7.34
C ILE A 25 22.77 14.53 8.24
N GLU A 26 21.50 14.20 8.10
CA GLU A 26 20.84 13.10 8.79
C GLU A 26 20.60 11.94 7.83
N ILE A 27 20.92 10.72 8.27
CA ILE A 27 20.53 9.49 7.58
C ILE A 27 19.13 9.13 8.06
N ARG A 28 18.16 9.14 7.15
CA ARG A 28 16.74 8.88 7.44
C ARG A 28 16.37 7.40 7.37
N GLY A 29 17.11 6.62 6.61
CA GLY A 29 16.88 5.19 6.48
C GLY A 29 17.90 4.52 5.57
N ALA A 30 18.01 3.20 5.67
CA ALA A 30 18.83 2.39 4.78
C ALA A 30 18.14 1.05 4.51
N ALA A 31 18.09 0.66 3.24
CA ALA A 31 17.63 -0.64 2.78
C ALA A 31 18.79 -1.34 2.05
N ARG A 32 18.99 -2.64 2.29
CA ARG A 32 20.22 -3.29 1.88
C ARG A 32 20.04 -4.77 1.54
N ASP A 33 20.44 -5.12 0.32
CA ASP A 33 20.77 -6.47 -0.10
C ASP A 33 22.28 -6.68 -0.03
N ALA A 34 22.73 -7.26 1.08
CA ALA A 34 24.15 -7.41 1.36
C ALA A 34 24.91 -8.08 0.21
N GLY A 35 25.98 -7.42 -0.24
CA GLY A 35 26.85 -7.89 -1.32
C GLY A 35 26.30 -7.66 -2.73
N SER A 36 25.15 -6.99 -2.88
CA SER A 36 24.55 -6.69 -4.18
C SER A 36 24.25 -5.22 -4.37
N ARG A 37 23.27 -4.68 -3.63
CA ARG A 37 22.80 -3.30 -3.78
C ARG A 37 22.19 -2.79 -2.49
N ALA A 38 22.36 -1.51 -2.22
CA ALA A 38 21.73 -0.81 -1.11
C ALA A 38 21.21 0.56 -1.54
N LYS A 39 20.21 1.05 -0.82
CA LYS A 39 19.74 2.44 -0.90
C LYS A 39 19.85 3.08 0.47
N ILE A 40 20.31 4.32 0.52
CA ILE A 40 20.38 5.12 1.74
C ILE A 40 19.71 6.47 1.51
N ALA A 41 18.79 6.84 2.39
CA ALA A 41 18.06 8.09 2.34
C ALA A 41 18.74 9.13 3.25
N VAL A 42 19.05 10.30 2.71
CA VAL A 42 19.72 11.38 3.45
C VAL A 42 18.94 12.69 3.34
N LYS A 43 18.90 13.44 4.44
CA LYS A 43 18.32 14.79 4.52
C LYS A 43 19.37 15.76 5.04
N SER A 44 19.43 16.96 4.49
CA SER A 44 20.28 18.02 5.06
C SER A 44 19.49 18.83 6.10
N ASN A 45 20.12 19.11 7.24
CA ASN A 45 19.63 20.06 8.24
C ASN A 45 20.03 21.51 7.89
N ASP A 46 21.04 21.70 7.03
CA ASP A 46 21.45 22.99 6.49
C ASP A 46 21.11 23.08 5.00
N LYS A 47 20.24 24.02 4.64
CA LYS A 47 19.78 24.24 3.25
C LYS A 47 20.92 24.59 2.27
N ARG A 48 22.11 24.95 2.76
CA ARG A 48 23.28 25.27 1.93
C ARG A 48 24.10 24.04 1.54
N ILE A 49 23.83 22.89 2.15
CA ILE A 49 24.56 21.65 1.93
C ILE A 49 23.68 20.74 1.08
N ASP A 50 24.24 20.27 -0.04
CA ASP A 50 23.67 19.17 -0.82
C ASP A 50 24.04 17.84 -0.15
N PRO A 51 23.07 17.12 0.44
CA PRO A 51 23.37 15.91 1.20
C PRO A 51 23.80 14.75 0.30
N VAL A 52 23.30 14.69 -0.94
CA VAL A 52 23.68 13.63 -1.89
C VAL A 52 25.10 13.90 -2.39
N GLY A 53 25.38 15.12 -2.83
CA GLY A 53 26.72 15.52 -3.28
C GLY A 53 27.78 15.37 -2.18
N ALA A 54 27.42 15.68 -0.93
CA ALA A 54 28.27 15.38 0.21
C ALA A 54 28.54 13.87 0.30
N CYS A 55 27.53 13.03 0.45
CA CYS A 55 27.71 11.58 0.57
C CYS A 55 28.46 10.92 -0.60
N VAL A 56 28.31 11.42 -1.83
CA VAL A 56 29.03 10.94 -3.02
C VAL A 56 30.51 11.35 -2.99
N GLY A 57 30.81 12.61 -2.63
CA GLY A 57 32.15 13.17 -2.65
C GLY A 57 32.68 13.46 -4.08
N MET A 58 33.89 14.02 -4.18
CA MET A 58 34.47 14.38 -5.48
C MET A 58 34.57 13.15 -6.39
N ARG A 59 33.85 13.16 -7.52
CA ARG A 59 33.78 12.05 -8.49
C ARG A 59 33.41 10.71 -7.86
N GLY A 60 32.58 10.71 -6.81
CA GLY A 60 32.15 9.48 -6.16
C GLY A 60 33.18 8.86 -5.22
N ALA A 61 34.25 9.57 -4.86
CA ALA A 61 35.33 8.99 -4.06
C ALA A 61 34.85 8.41 -2.72
N ARG A 62 33.91 9.07 -2.04
CA ARG A 62 33.39 8.64 -0.73
C ARG A 62 32.50 7.40 -0.85
N VAL A 63 31.50 7.46 -1.73
CA VAL A 63 30.62 6.30 -1.98
C VAL A 63 31.39 5.10 -2.54
N GLN A 64 32.44 5.32 -3.33
CA GLN A 64 33.31 4.25 -3.83
C GLN A 64 34.14 3.59 -2.71
N ALA A 65 34.62 4.37 -1.74
CA ALA A 65 35.32 3.83 -0.56
C ALA A 65 34.40 2.90 0.23
N ILE A 66 33.16 3.33 0.49
CA ILE A 66 32.14 2.51 1.16
C ILE A 66 31.81 1.26 0.34
N THR A 67 31.60 1.42 -0.97
CA THR A 67 31.33 0.30 -1.90
C THR A 67 32.45 -0.75 -1.85
N ASN A 68 33.70 -0.32 -1.78
CA ASN A 68 34.86 -1.21 -1.70
C ASN A 68 34.90 -1.96 -0.35
N GLU A 69 34.58 -1.28 0.76
CA GLU A 69 34.50 -1.92 2.09
C GLU A 69 33.36 -2.94 2.19
N LEU A 70 32.31 -2.77 1.38
CA LEU A 70 31.19 -3.71 1.25
C LEU A 70 31.39 -4.78 0.17
N GLY A 71 32.59 -4.88 -0.41
CA GLY A 71 32.92 -5.92 -1.39
C GLY A 71 32.32 -5.71 -2.78
N GLY A 72 32.13 -4.46 -3.19
CA GLY A 72 31.58 -4.10 -4.50
C GLY A 72 30.06 -3.96 -4.54
N GLU A 73 29.41 -3.89 -3.38
CA GLU A 73 27.98 -3.61 -3.25
C GLU A 73 27.62 -2.23 -3.84
N ARG A 74 26.65 -2.17 -4.76
CA ARG A 74 26.23 -0.88 -5.35
C ARG A 74 25.40 -0.08 -4.36
N VAL A 75 25.87 1.11 -3.98
CA VAL A 75 25.16 1.98 -3.04
C VAL A 75 24.53 3.15 -3.78
N ASP A 76 23.20 3.24 -3.76
CA ASP A 76 22.46 4.40 -4.23
C ASP A 76 22.18 5.33 -3.05
N ILE A 77 22.49 6.62 -3.20
CA ILE A 77 22.19 7.65 -2.21
C ILE A 77 21.03 8.46 -2.76
N VAL A 78 19.92 8.52 -2.01
CA VAL A 78 18.69 9.19 -2.41
C VAL A 78 18.35 10.31 -1.45
N LEU A 79 17.74 11.37 -1.98
CA LEU A 79 17.28 12.50 -1.18
C LEU A 79 15.99 12.10 -0.44
N TRP A 80 15.97 12.26 0.86
CA TRP A 80 14.76 12.10 1.65
C TRP A 80 13.89 13.36 1.54
N ASP A 81 12.58 13.19 1.48
CA ASP A 81 11.60 14.28 1.44
C ASP A 81 10.51 14.05 2.49
N ASP A 82 9.95 15.14 3.03
CA ASP A 82 8.84 15.07 3.99
C ASP A 82 7.53 14.66 3.29
N ASN A 83 7.41 14.93 1.98
CA ASN A 83 6.32 14.43 1.15
C ASN A 83 6.59 12.96 0.74
N PRO A 84 5.73 12.00 1.14
CA PRO A 84 5.94 10.58 0.84
C PRO A 84 6.07 10.26 -0.64
N ALA A 85 5.25 10.89 -1.50
CA ALA A 85 5.29 10.67 -2.95
C ALA A 85 6.63 11.15 -3.53
N GLN A 86 7.10 12.34 -3.10
CA GLN A 86 8.41 12.83 -3.53
C GLN A 86 9.56 11.96 -3.02
N PHE A 87 9.46 11.43 -1.80
CA PHE A 87 10.46 10.52 -1.27
C PHE A 87 10.50 9.19 -2.04
N VAL A 88 9.34 8.64 -2.43
CA VAL A 88 9.25 7.44 -3.28
C VAL A 88 9.84 7.70 -4.67
N ILE A 89 9.55 8.84 -5.31
CA ILE A 89 10.20 9.23 -6.58
C ILE A 89 11.72 9.20 -6.44
N ASN A 90 12.25 9.79 -5.37
CA ASN A 90 13.69 9.80 -5.11
C ASN A 90 14.23 8.38 -4.84
N ALA A 91 13.49 7.54 -4.11
CA ALA A 91 13.86 6.16 -3.80
C ALA A 91 13.89 5.24 -5.04
N MET A 92 13.04 5.52 -6.03
CA MET A 92 12.98 4.78 -7.30
C MET A 92 14.17 5.01 -8.22
N ALA A 93 14.98 6.06 -7.96
CA ALA A 93 16.21 6.33 -8.69
C ALA A 93 17.08 5.07 -8.83
N PRO A 94 17.62 4.77 -10.03
CA PRO A 94 17.74 5.65 -11.18
C PRO A 94 16.54 5.62 -12.16
N ALA A 95 15.42 4.98 -11.82
CA ALA A 95 14.26 4.96 -12.71
C ALA A 95 13.48 6.27 -12.60
N ASP A 96 13.17 6.87 -13.75
CA ASP A 96 12.27 8.02 -13.88
C ASP A 96 10.78 7.62 -13.70
N VAL A 97 10.14 8.24 -12.71
CA VAL A 97 8.71 8.03 -12.41
C VAL A 97 7.87 9.04 -13.20
N SER A 98 6.85 8.56 -13.92
CA SER A 98 5.94 9.39 -14.71
C SER A 98 4.82 9.97 -13.83
N SER A 99 4.17 9.13 -13.01
CA SER A 99 3.15 9.55 -12.05
C SER A 99 3.04 8.55 -10.89
N ILE A 100 2.42 8.99 -9.79
CA ILE A 100 2.15 8.17 -8.60
C ILE A 100 0.71 8.42 -8.17
N ILE A 101 -0.03 7.35 -7.89
CA ILE A 101 -1.26 7.40 -7.09
C ILE A 101 -0.95 6.85 -5.71
N VAL A 102 -1.39 7.58 -4.69
CA VAL A 102 -1.18 7.24 -3.28
C VAL A 102 -2.49 6.70 -2.73
N ASP A 103 -2.43 5.51 -2.15
CA ASP A 103 -3.51 4.90 -1.39
C ASP A 103 -3.09 4.93 0.10
N GLU A 104 -3.62 5.90 0.83
CA GLU A 104 -3.30 6.11 2.24
C GLU A 104 -3.88 5.00 3.13
N ASP A 105 -5.04 4.44 2.77
CA ASP A 105 -5.73 3.42 3.56
C ASP A 105 -4.95 2.10 3.54
N ASN A 106 -4.46 1.69 2.37
CA ASN A 106 -3.66 0.48 2.22
C ASN A 106 -2.16 0.70 2.41
N HIS A 107 -1.74 1.93 2.73
CA HIS A 107 -0.33 2.33 2.82
C HIS A 107 0.49 1.86 1.60
N SER A 108 -0.08 2.09 0.42
CA SER A 108 0.47 1.64 -0.86
C SER A 108 0.52 2.75 -1.91
N MET A 109 1.39 2.59 -2.90
CA MET A 109 1.52 3.54 -4.01
C MET A 109 1.63 2.80 -5.33
N ASP A 110 0.80 3.19 -6.29
CA ASP A 110 0.93 2.77 -7.68
C ASP A 110 1.84 3.75 -8.41
N ILE A 111 2.92 3.22 -8.97
CA ILE A 111 3.97 3.97 -9.64
C ILE A 111 3.89 3.66 -11.13
N ALA A 112 3.52 4.66 -11.93
CA ALA A 112 3.61 4.57 -13.38
C ALA A 112 4.97 5.03 -13.88
N VAL A 113 5.52 4.24 -14.80
CA VAL A 113 6.74 4.54 -15.55
C VAL A 113 6.51 4.31 -17.04
N GLU A 114 7.32 4.97 -17.87
CA GLU A 114 7.35 4.65 -19.30
C GLU A 114 7.80 3.20 -19.52
N ALA A 115 7.28 2.55 -20.57
CA ALA A 115 7.56 1.15 -20.86
C ALA A 115 9.06 0.84 -20.98
N ASP A 116 9.84 1.77 -21.55
CA ASP A 116 11.29 1.65 -21.70
C ASP A 116 12.04 1.66 -20.34
N ASN A 117 11.43 2.24 -19.31
CA ASN A 117 12.00 2.38 -17.98
C ASN A 117 11.47 1.33 -16.98
N LEU A 118 10.41 0.58 -17.33
CA LEU A 118 9.81 -0.46 -16.48
C LEU A 118 10.84 -1.48 -15.97
N ALA A 119 11.70 -1.98 -16.86
CA ALA A 119 12.72 -2.97 -16.49
C ALA A 119 13.73 -2.42 -15.47
N GLN A 120 14.07 -1.12 -15.57
CA GLN A 120 14.97 -0.44 -14.64
C GLN A 120 14.29 -0.13 -13.31
N ALA A 121 13.02 0.28 -13.34
CA ALA A 121 12.19 0.53 -12.18
C ALA A 121 12.03 -0.73 -11.32
N ILE A 122 11.73 -1.89 -11.95
CA ILE A 122 11.66 -3.19 -11.28
C ILE A 122 13.05 -3.62 -10.79
N GLY A 123 14.05 -3.53 -11.67
CA GLY A 123 15.39 -4.03 -11.42
C GLY A 123 15.50 -5.56 -11.45
N ARG A 124 16.72 -6.09 -11.38
CA ARG A 124 16.95 -7.54 -11.43
C ARG A 124 16.25 -8.24 -10.27
N ASN A 125 15.35 -9.18 -10.57
CA ASN A 125 14.53 -9.90 -9.58
C ASN A 125 13.74 -8.96 -8.65
N GLY A 126 13.25 -7.81 -9.14
CA GLY A 126 12.50 -6.84 -8.32
C GLY A 126 13.35 -6.09 -7.29
N GLN A 127 14.69 -6.17 -7.38
CA GLN A 127 15.58 -5.62 -6.37
C GLN A 127 15.40 -4.12 -6.16
N ASN A 128 15.13 -3.34 -7.20
CA ASN A 128 15.04 -1.88 -7.05
C ASN A 128 13.78 -1.49 -6.28
N VAL A 129 12.62 -2.05 -6.68
CA VAL A 129 11.34 -1.85 -5.99
C VAL A 129 11.40 -2.36 -4.56
N ARG A 130 11.95 -3.55 -4.33
CA ARG A 130 12.05 -4.11 -2.98
C ARG A 130 12.90 -3.24 -2.06
N LEU A 131 14.03 -2.70 -2.53
CA LEU A 131 14.84 -1.77 -1.75
C LEU A 131 14.13 -0.44 -1.52
N ALA A 132 13.37 0.06 -2.51
CA ALA A 132 12.59 1.28 -2.35
C ALA A 132 11.46 1.08 -1.32
N THR A 133 10.68 0.00 -1.42
CA THR A 133 9.66 -0.41 -0.44
C THR A 133 10.22 -0.53 0.98
N GLN A 134 11.36 -1.21 1.14
CA GLN A 134 12.01 -1.31 2.46
C GLN A 134 12.50 0.04 3.00
N LEU A 135 12.92 0.94 2.12
CA LEU A 135 13.46 2.25 2.50
C LEU A 135 12.35 3.24 2.87
N THR A 136 11.25 3.24 2.13
CA THR A 136 10.13 4.16 2.34
C THR A 136 9.09 3.63 3.31
N GLY A 137 9.02 2.30 3.48
CA GLY A 137 7.99 1.62 4.27
C GLY A 137 6.65 1.47 3.53
N TRP A 138 6.55 1.95 2.29
CA TRP A 138 5.34 1.87 1.47
C TRP A 138 5.36 0.64 0.57
N THR A 139 4.19 0.00 0.40
CA THR A 139 4.03 -1.04 -0.64
C THR A 139 4.01 -0.35 -2.00
N LEU A 140 4.93 -0.72 -2.90
CA LEU A 140 5.10 -0.04 -4.19
C LEU A 140 4.72 -0.97 -5.33
N ASN A 141 3.69 -0.62 -6.09
CA ASN A 141 3.23 -1.36 -7.26
C ASN A 141 3.73 -0.64 -8.51
N VAL A 142 4.68 -1.23 -9.23
CA VAL A 142 5.23 -0.59 -10.44
C VAL A 142 4.56 -1.15 -11.67
N MET A 143 4.03 -0.26 -12.51
CA MET A 143 3.37 -0.60 -13.76
C MET A 143 3.66 0.46 -14.83
N THR A 144 3.25 0.19 -16.07
CA THR A 144 3.34 1.17 -17.14
C THR A 144 2.24 2.23 -17.02
N THR A 145 2.44 3.40 -17.62
CA THR A 145 1.40 4.44 -17.72
C THR A 145 0.11 3.90 -18.34
N ASP A 146 0.21 3.01 -19.34
CA ASP A 146 -0.96 2.39 -19.99
C ASP A 146 -1.69 1.43 -19.04
N GLU A 147 -0.96 0.60 -18.29
CA GLU A 147 -1.53 -0.30 -17.28
C GLU A 147 -2.21 0.46 -16.15
N LEU A 148 -1.62 1.57 -15.70
CA LEU A 148 -2.21 2.42 -14.68
C LEU A 148 -3.53 3.02 -15.14
N ASN A 149 -3.58 3.56 -16.37
CA ASN A 149 -4.80 4.09 -16.96
C ASN A 149 -5.87 3.00 -17.11
N ALA A 150 -5.49 1.79 -17.51
CA ALA A 150 -6.40 0.66 -17.60
C ALA A 150 -6.93 0.23 -16.22
N LYS A 151 -6.09 0.27 -15.18
CA LYS A 151 -6.49 0.00 -13.79
C LYS A 151 -7.51 1.03 -13.31
N HIS A 152 -7.26 2.31 -13.50
CA HIS A 152 -8.21 3.38 -13.17
C HIS A 152 -9.53 3.22 -13.90
N GLN A 153 -9.51 2.99 -15.21
CA GLN A 153 -10.75 2.76 -15.97
C GLN A 153 -11.52 1.53 -15.45
N ALA A 154 -10.82 0.48 -15.03
CA ALA A 154 -11.47 -0.68 -14.44
C ALA A 154 -12.09 -0.38 -13.06
N GLU A 155 -11.44 0.46 -12.25
CA GLU A 155 -11.97 0.93 -10.96
C GLU A 155 -13.18 1.83 -11.15
N ASP A 156 -13.11 2.82 -12.04
CA ASP A 156 -14.22 3.71 -12.38
C ASP A 156 -15.44 2.91 -12.85
N ASN A 157 -15.23 1.91 -13.70
CA ASN A 157 -16.29 1.02 -14.16
C ASN A 157 -16.88 0.17 -13.02
N LYS A 158 -16.08 -0.25 -12.01
CA LYS A 158 -16.60 -0.96 -10.85
C LYS A 158 -17.50 -0.05 -10.01
N VAL A 159 -17.06 1.19 -9.76
CA VAL A 159 -17.82 2.19 -9.00
C VAL A 159 -19.11 2.58 -9.73
N LEU A 160 -19.03 2.80 -11.05
CA LEU A 160 -20.18 3.09 -11.89
C LEU A 160 -21.22 1.95 -11.80
N ASN A 161 -20.79 0.69 -11.91
CA ASN A 161 -21.69 -0.46 -11.76
C ASN A 161 -22.25 -0.57 -10.33
N LEU A 162 -21.46 -0.22 -9.31
CA LEU A 162 -21.95 -0.17 -7.92
C LEU A 162 -23.08 0.86 -7.79
N PHE A 163 -22.91 2.06 -8.31
CA PHE A 163 -23.91 3.12 -8.23
C PHE A 163 -25.18 2.79 -9.02
N ILE A 164 -25.05 2.27 -10.25
CA ILE A 164 -26.21 1.83 -11.05
C ILE A 164 -27.03 0.79 -10.28
N ASN A 165 -26.38 -0.24 -9.71
CA ASN A 165 -27.08 -1.35 -9.06
C ASN A 165 -27.61 -1.00 -7.67
N ALA A 166 -26.82 -0.27 -6.86
CA ALA A 166 -27.15 0.00 -5.47
C ALA A 166 -28.10 1.20 -5.31
N LEU A 167 -27.98 2.20 -6.18
CA LEU A 167 -28.76 3.44 -6.11
C LEU A 167 -29.87 3.50 -7.16
N GLU A 168 -29.97 2.48 -8.02
CA GLU A 168 -30.93 2.39 -9.13
C GLU A 168 -30.86 3.63 -10.05
N LEU A 169 -29.63 4.01 -10.40
CA LEU A 169 -29.34 5.14 -11.28
C LEU A 169 -29.18 4.67 -12.71
N ASP A 170 -29.40 5.56 -13.67
CA ASP A 170 -28.98 5.33 -15.05
C ASP A 170 -27.47 5.56 -15.19
N GLU A 171 -26.93 5.12 -16.32
CA GLU A 171 -25.50 5.19 -16.61
C GLU A 171 -24.99 6.64 -16.70
N GLU A 172 -25.78 7.55 -17.28
CA GLU A 172 -25.42 8.96 -17.43
C GLU A 172 -25.26 9.62 -16.05
N PHE A 173 -26.18 9.38 -15.13
CA PHE A 173 -26.15 9.96 -13.80
C PHE A 173 -25.11 9.32 -12.89
N ALA A 174 -24.92 8.00 -12.98
CA ALA A 174 -23.84 7.31 -12.27
C ALA A 174 -22.46 7.81 -12.72
N GLN A 175 -22.30 8.12 -14.01
CA GLN A 175 -21.06 8.65 -14.54
C GLN A 175 -20.74 10.05 -14.00
N ILE A 176 -21.73 10.94 -13.83
CA ILE A 176 -21.53 12.26 -13.19
C ILE A 176 -20.96 12.10 -11.78
N LEU A 177 -21.48 11.16 -10.98
CA LEU A 177 -20.97 10.91 -9.64
C LEU A 177 -19.51 10.42 -9.64
N VAL A 178 -19.15 9.54 -10.57
CA VAL A 178 -17.76 9.06 -10.69
C VAL A 178 -16.83 10.20 -11.15
N GLU A 179 -17.27 11.03 -12.09
CA GLU A 179 -16.49 12.18 -12.60
C GLU A 179 -16.27 13.27 -11.53
N GLU A 180 -17.23 13.46 -10.63
CA GLU A 180 -17.08 14.31 -9.44
C GLU A 180 -16.21 13.68 -8.34
N GLY A 181 -15.78 12.43 -8.52
CA GLY A 181 -14.82 11.75 -7.65
C GLY A 181 -15.44 10.93 -6.52
N PHE A 182 -16.73 10.61 -6.57
CA PHE A 182 -17.34 9.69 -5.62
C PHE A 182 -16.89 8.26 -5.89
N THR A 183 -16.35 7.59 -4.88
CA THR A 183 -15.80 6.24 -4.98
C THR A 183 -16.59 5.20 -4.19
N SER A 184 -17.44 5.64 -3.25
CA SER A 184 -18.18 4.76 -2.34
C SER A 184 -19.61 5.23 -2.07
N LEU A 185 -20.45 4.32 -1.56
CA LEU A 185 -21.83 4.65 -1.16
C LEU A 185 -21.86 5.51 0.11
N GLU A 186 -20.85 5.37 0.96
CA GLU A 186 -20.67 6.10 2.21
C GLU A 186 -20.48 7.59 1.95
N GLU A 187 -19.64 7.94 0.97
CA GLU A 187 -19.45 9.33 0.57
C GLU A 187 -20.78 9.95 0.14
N ILE A 188 -21.54 9.28 -0.73
CA ILE A 188 -22.85 9.77 -1.18
C ILE A 188 -23.82 9.90 0.01
N ALA A 189 -23.85 8.92 0.91
CA ALA A 189 -24.78 8.90 2.05
C ALA A 189 -24.55 10.02 3.07
N TYR A 190 -23.30 10.47 3.26
CA TYR A 190 -22.91 11.33 4.38
C TYR A 190 -22.29 12.67 3.98
N VAL A 191 -21.97 12.89 2.71
CA VAL A 191 -21.52 14.20 2.20
C VAL A 191 -22.61 15.26 2.46
N PRO A 192 -22.23 16.49 2.86
CA PRO A 192 -23.20 17.57 3.08
C PRO A 192 -24.06 17.85 1.84
N MET A 193 -25.37 18.05 2.04
CA MET A 193 -26.33 18.29 0.95
C MET A 193 -25.93 19.48 0.05
N ASN A 194 -25.29 20.51 0.62
CA ASN A 194 -24.81 21.68 -0.13
C ASN A 194 -23.64 21.37 -1.08
N GLU A 195 -22.91 20.28 -0.87
CA GLU A 195 -21.83 19.85 -1.77
C GLU A 195 -22.41 19.04 -2.93
N LEU A 196 -23.35 18.13 -2.65
CA LEU A 196 -24.06 17.38 -3.68
C LEU A 196 -24.90 18.28 -4.60
N THR A 197 -25.61 19.25 -4.03
CA THR A 197 -26.41 20.22 -4.82
C THR A 197 -25.58 21.22 -5.62
N ALA A 198 -24.27 21.28 -5.38
CA ALA A 198 -23.36 22.10 -6.18
C ALA A 198 -22.91 21.42 -7.48
N ILE A 199 -23.16 20.12 -7.62
CA ILE A 199 -22.83 19.33 -8.80
C ILE A 199 -23.85 19.63 -9.92
N ASP A 200 -23.36 19.81 -11.15
CA ASP A 200 -24.20 20.05 -12.33
C ASP A 200 -25.11 18.83 -12.58
N GLY A 201 -26.43 19.05 -12.61
CA GLY A 201 -27.43 17.99 -12.71
C GLY A 201 -27.94 17.42 -11.38
N LEU A 202 -27.45 17.90 -10.24
CA LEU A 202 -27.89 17.52 -8.89
C LEU A 202 -28.47 18.71 -8.08
N GLU A 203 -28.96 19.75 -8.74
CA GLU A 203 -29.36 21.00 -8.05
C GLU A 203 -30.65 20.87 -7.24
N ASP A 204 -31.42 19.81 -7.45
CA ASP A 204 -32.68 19.56 -6.76
C ASP A 204 -32.43 18.91 -5.39
N GLU A 205 -32.75 19.64 -4.32
CA GLU A 205 -32.60 19.16 -2.94
C GLU A 205 -33.42 17.88 -2.67
N ASP A 206 -34.60 17.74 -3.28
CA ASP A 206 -35.45 16.55 -3.09
C ASP A 206 -34.80 15.31 -3.74
N LEU A 207 -34.16 15.49 -4.90
CA LEU A 207 -33.42 14.44 -5.60
C LEU A 207 -32.20 13.99 -4.79
N VAL A 208 -31.45 14.94 -4.25
CA VAL A 208 -30.27 14.66 -3.40
C VAL A 208 -30.70 13.93 -2.13
N GLU A 209 -31.78 14.35 -1.47
CA GLU A 209 -32.28 13.65 -0.28
C GLU A 209 -32.70 12.21 -0.60
N GLU A 210 -33.34 11.99 -1.75
CA GLU A 210 -33.68 10.65 -2.21
C GLU A 210 -32.42 9.81 -2.48
N LEU A 211 -31.43 10.37 -3.17
CA LEU A 211 -30.15 9.71 -3.47
C LEU A 211 -29.44 9.27 -2.19
N GLN A 212 -29.31 10.17 -1.20
CA GLN A 212 -28.69 9.84 0.09
C GLN A 212 -29.49 8.77 0.85
N THR A 213 -30.82 8.80 0.74
CA THR A 213 -31.68 7.80 1.37
C THR A 213 -31.47 6.43 0.73
N ARG A 214 -31.39 6.35 -0.61
CA ARG A 214 -31.07 5.11 -1.33
C ARG A 214 -29.69 4.57 -0.93
N ALA A 215 -28.68 5.43 -0.84
CA ALA A 215 -27.34 5.05 -0.40
C ALA A 215 -27.35 4.45 1.01
N LYS A 216 -28.00 5.11 1.98
CA LYS A 216 -28.14 4.60 3.36
C LYS A 216 -28.88 3.27 3.42
N ASN A 217 -29.93 3.12 2.62
CA ASN A 217 -30.69 1.87 2.52
C ASN A 217 -29.84 0.75 1.91
N ALA A 218 -29.07 1.03 0.86
CA ALA A 218 -28.17 0.06 0.23
C ALA A 218 -27.07 -0.41 1.17
N ILE A 219 -26.42 0.51 1.91
CA ILE A 219 -25.43 0.19 2.94
C ILE A 219 -26.05 -0.71 4.02
N THR A 220 -27.24 -0.36 4.51
CA THR A 220 -27.94 -1.14 5.54
C THR A 220 -28.32 -2.53 5.01
N ALA A 221 -28.83 -2.60 3.77
CA ALA A 221 -29.20 -3.86 3.14
C ALA A 221 -27.98 -4.77 2.91
N ALA A 222 -26.85 -4.20 2.50
CA ALA A 222 -25.59 -4.93 2.36
C ALA A 222 -25.11 -5.49 3.70
N ALA A 223 -25.13 -4.68 4.77
CA ALA A 223 -24.75 -5.14 6.11
C ALA A 223 -25.67 -6.26 6.64
N VAL A 224 -26.98 -6.17 6.38
CA VAL A 224 -27.93 -7.24 6.74
C VAL A 224 -27.68 -8.50 5.93
N ALA A 225 -27.45 -8.39 4.61
CA ALA A 225 -27.15 -9.53 3.75
C ALA A 225 -25.83 -10.21 4.16
N GLU A 226 -24.83 -9.44 4.55
CA GLU A 226 -23.56 -9.93 5.10
C GLU A 226 -23.80 -10.74 6.38
N GLU A 227 -24.58 -10.21 7.32
CA GLU A 227 -24.93 -10.89 8.57
C GLU A 227 -25.75 -12.17 8.32
N GLU A 228 -26.68 -12.15 7.36
CA GLU A 228 -27.43 -13.33 6.96
C GLU A 228 -26.55 -14.39 6.28
N ALA A 229 -25.59 -13.97 5.46
CA ALA A 229 -24.62 -14.87 4.83
C ALA A 229 -23.76 -15.58 5.86
N LEU A 230 -23.24 -14.85 6.86
CA LEU A 230 -22.50 -15.40 7.99
C LEU A 230 -23.34 -16.40 8.80
N LYS A 231 -24.59 -16.05 9.12
CA LYS A 231 -25.52 -16.96 9.81
C LYS A 231 -25.81 -18.21 9.00
N LYS A 232 -26.04 -18.07 7.68
CA LYS A 232 -26.34 -19.19 6.79
C LYS A 232 -25.14 -20.12 6.60
N ALA A 233 -23.93 -19.57 6.61
CA ALA A 233 -22.69 -20.32 6.56
C ALA A 233 -22.40 -21.10 7.86
N ASN A 234 -23.15 -20.89 8.94
CA ASN A 234 -22.92 -21.49 10.26
C ASN A 234 -21.48 -21.30 10.75
N VAL A 235 -20.89 -20.12 10.50
CA VAL A 235 -19.55 -19.79 10.97
C VAL A 235 -19.55 -19.75 12.50
N GLU A 236 -18.61 -20.45 13.12
CA GLU A 236 -18.46 -20.54 14.56
C GLU A 236 -18.14 -19.16 15.17
N ASP A 237 -18.84 -18.78 16.24
CA ASP A 237 -18.61 -17.51 16.94
C ASP A 237 -17.15 -17.35 17.40
N ARG A 238 -16.46 -18.45 17.72
CA ARG A 238 -15.04 -18.40 18.11
C ARG A 238 -14.15 -17.97 16.95
N LEU A 239 -14.45 -18.41 15.73
CA LEU A 239 -13.74 -17.99 14.52
C LEU A 239 -14.02 -16.51 14.22
N LEU A 240 -15.28 -16.08 14.35
CA LEU A 240 -15.67 -14.66 14.15
C LEU A 240 -15.02 -13.71 15.15
N ASN A 241 -14.80 -14.16 16.38
CA ASN A 241 -14.19 -13.36 17.46
C ASN A 241 -12.66 -13.51 17.53
N LEU A 242 -12.03 -14.14 16.54
CA LEU A 242 -10.58 -14.26 16.49
C LEU A 242 -9.96 -12.86 16.30
N GLU A 243 -8.90 -12.56 17.05
CA GLU A 243 -8.20 -11.28 16.95
C GLU A 243 -7.63 -11.11 15.53
N GLY A 244 -7.96 -9.99 14.88
CA GLY A 244 -7.60 -9.74 13.48
C GLY A 244 -8.58 -10.30 12.44
N MET A 245 -9.65 -11.00 12.85
CA MET A 245 -10.68 -11.48 11.92
C MET A 245 -11.59 -10.35 11.44
N ASN A 246 -11.69 -10.20 10.12
CA ASN A 246 -12.68 -9.32 9.48
C ASN A 246 -13.92 -10.14 9.09
N ARG A 247 -15.12 -9.55 9.18
CA ARG A 247 -16.39 -10.19 8.78
C ARG A 247 -16.38 -10.63 7.33
N HIS A 248 -15.86 -9.78 6.43
CA HIS A 248 -15.72 -10.13 5.02
C HIS A 248 -14.77 -11.31 4.81
N VAL A 249 -13.66 -11.35 5.55
CA VAL A 249 -12.71 -12.47 5.53
C VAL A 249 -13.39 -13.75 6.01
N ALA A 250 -14.17 -13.68 7.09
CA ALA A 250 -14.91 -14.84 7.60
C ALA A 250 -15.91 -15.41 6.58
N ILE A 251 -16.55 -14.56 5.78
CA ILE A 251 -17.41 -15.01 4.66
C ILE A 251 -16.58 -15.74 3.61
N LYS A 252 -15.42 -15.18 3.22
CA LYS A 252 -14.53 -15.80 2.22
C LYS A 252 -13.98 -17.14 2.70
N LEU A 253 -13.66 -17.26 3.99
CA LEU A 253 -13.32 -18.52 4.63
C LEU A 253 -14.48 -19.52 4.56
N ALA A 254 -15.70 -19.07 4.86
CA ALA A 254 -16.88 -19.90 4.77
C ALA A 254 -17.19 -20.39 3.34
N GLU A 255 -16.94 -19.58 2.31
CA GLU A 255 -17.02 -20.00 0.90
C GLU A 255 -16.05 -21.16 0.60
N LYS A 256 -14.88 -21.17 1.26
CA LYS A 256 -13.89 -22.27 1.23
C LYS A 256 -14.21 -23.42 2.20
N GLN A 257 -15.41 -23.45 2.79
CA GLN A 257 -15.86 -24.44 3.78
C GLN A 257 -15.06 -24.43 5.09
N ILE A 258 -14.41 -23.31 5.40
CA ILE A 258 -13.74 -23.08 6.68
C ILE A 258 -14.72 -22.29 7.55
N THR A 259 -15.42 -23.01 8.41
CA THR A 259 -16.50 -22.49 9.25
C THR A 259 -16.16 -22.52 10.73
N THR A 260 -15.16 -23.30 11.13
CA THR A 260 -14.73 -23.46 12.52
C THR A 260 -13.28 -23.01 12.74
N LEU A 261 -12.94 -22.74 14.00
CA LEU A 261 -11.59 -22.31 14.36
C LEU A 261 -10.56 -23.44 14.14
N GLU A 262 -10.97 -24.69 14.36
CA GLU A 262 -10.17 -25.89 14.09
C GLU A 262 -9.89 -26.07 12.58
N GLU A 263 -10.89 -25.86 11.74
CA GLU A 263 -10.72 -25.94 10.27
C GLU A 263 -9.74 -24.89 9.77
N LEU A 264 -9.76 -23.66 10.34
CA LEU A 264 -8.78 -22.63 10.02
C LEU A 264 -7.37 -23.02 10.50
N ALA A 265 -7.24 -23.60 11.70
CA ALA A 265 -5.96 -24.03 12.26
C ALA A 265 -5.28 -25.14 11.43
N GLU A 266 -6.06 -25.94 10.70
CA GLU A 266 -5.56 -26.98 9.80
C GLU A 266 -5.05 -26.45 8.45
N GLN A 267 -5.39 -25.22 8.07
CA GLN A 267 -4.97 -24.64 6.80
C GLN A 267 -3.48 -24.26 6.77
N GLY A 268 -2.91 -24.23 5.57
CA GLY A 268 -1.68 -23.55 5.25
C GLY A 268 -1.92 -22.11 4.77
N VAL A 269 -0.87 -21.28 4.80
CA VAL A 269 -0.92 -19.92 4.22
C VAL A 269 -1.30 -19.99 2.74
N ASP A 270 -0.74 -20.96 2.02
CA ASP A 270 -0.98 -21.18 0.59
C ASP A 270 -2.46 -21.52 0.26
N ASP A 271 -3.23 -22.03 1.23
CA ASP A 271 -4.65 -22.35 1.01
C ASP A 271 -5.55 -21.09 1.06
N LEU A 272 -5.03 -20.01 1.65
CA LEU A 272 -5.74 -18.74 1.86
C LEU A 272 -5.27 -17.61 0.96
N THR A 273 -4.22 -17.81 0.14
CA THR A 273 -3.66 -16.75 -0.73
C THR A 273 -4.60 -16.26 -1.82
N ASP A 274 -5.68 -16.99 -2.10
CA ASP A 274 -6.67 -16.59 -3.12
C ASP A 274 -7.68 -15.55 -2.59
N ILE A 275 -7.65 -15.23 -1.29
CA ILE A 275 -8.50 -14.22 -0.69
C ILE A 275 -7.78 -12.87 -0.88
N GLU A 276 -8.27 -12.04 -1.81
CA GLU A 276 -7.61 -10.79 -2.21
C GLU A 276 -7.38 -9.83 -1.03
N GLU A 277 -8.28 -9.82 -0.05
CA GLU A 277 -8.24 -8.94 1.11
C GLU A 277 -7.31 -9.44 2.23
N LEU A 278 -6.55 -10.52 1.98
CA LEU A 278 -5.80 -11.22 3.01
C LEU A 278 -4.36 -11.46 2.56
N THR A 279 -3.44 -10.68 3.12
CA THR A 279 -2.00 -10.84 2.82
C THR A 279 -1.48 -12.17 3.39
N ALA A 280 -0.39 -12.70 2.82
CA ALA A 280 0.24 -13.92 3.32
C ALA A 280 0.67 -13.82 4.79
N GLU A 281 1.02 -12.62 5.26
CA GLU A 281 1.37 -12.36 6.66
C GLU A 281 0.13 -12.41 7.55
N GLN A 282 -0.96 -11.73 7.17
CA GLN A 282 -2.23 -11.79 7.89
C GLN A 282 -2.81 -13.23 7.91
N ALA A 283 -2.66 -13.99 6.82
CA ALA A 283 -3.02 -15.42 6.79
C ALA A 283 -2.24 -16.22 7.82
N ALA A 284 -0.92 -16.02 7.87
CA ALA A 284 -0.07 -16.71 8.81
C ALA A 284 -0.47 -16.37 10.26
N ASP A 285 -0.71 -15.09 10.55
CA ASP A 285 -1.10 -14.62 11.88
C ASP A 285 -2.45 -15.20 12.31
N LEU A 286 -3.46 -15.20 11.44
CA LEU A 286 -4.78 -15.79 11.72
C LEU A 286 -4.70 -17.30 11.95
N ILE A 287 -3.97 -18.04 11.10
CA ILE A 287 -3.77 -19.48 11.26
C ILE A 287 -3.04 -19.78 12.58
N MET A 288 -2.00 -18.99 12.91
CA MET A 288 -1.25 -19.16 14.15
C MET A 288 -2.09 -18.82 15.38
N ALA A 289 -2.90 -17.77 15.32
CA ALA A 289 -3.85 -17.42 16.37
C ALA A 289 -4.88 -18.53 16.58
N ALA A 290 -5.42 -19.10 15.49
CA ALA A 290 -6.33 -20.22 15.55
C ALA A 290 -5.68 -21.47 16.19
N ARG A 291 -4.46 -21.83 15.75
CA ARG A 291 -3.67 -22.93 16.34
C ARG A 291 -3.38 -22.72 17.81
N ASN A 292 -3.03 -21.48 18.21
CA ASN A 292 -2.77 -21.15 19.60
C ASN A 292 -4.01 -21.43 20.48
N ILE A 293 -5.18 -21.02 20.02
CA ILE A 293 -6.44 -21.23 20.75
C ILE A 293 -6.85 -22.71 20.74
N CYS A 294 -6.74 -23.42 19.62
CA CYS A 294 -7.12 -24.83 19.52
C CYS A 294 -6.17 -25.78 20.29
N TRP A 295 -4.87 -25.54 20.21
CA TRP A 295 -3.86 -26.49 20.71
C TRP A 295 -3.23 -26.09 22.04
N PHE A 296 -3.29 -24.81 22.41
CA PHE A 296 -2.66 -24.29 23.62
C PHE A 296 -3.64 -23.54 24.56
N GLY A 297 -4.93 -23.48 24.23
CA GLY A 297 -5.96 -22.77 25.01
C GLY A 297 -6.51 -23.50 26.25
N GLU A 298 -5.88 -24.59 26.70
CA GLU A 298 -6.24 -25.26 27.98
C GLU A 298 -5.49 -24.71 29.22
N GLU A 299 -4.83 -23.55 29.15
CA GLU A 299 -4.32 -22.81 30.32
C GLU A 299 -5.14 -21.55 30.66
#